data_AF-A0A8I2H6Z3-F1
#
_entry.id   AF-A0A8I2H6Z3-F1
#
_cell.length_a   1.000
_cell.length_b   1.000
_cell.length_c   1.000
_cell.angle_alpha   90.00
_cell.angle_beta   90.00
_cell.angle_gamma   90.00
#
_symmetry.space_group_name_H-M   'P 1'
#
loop_
_entity.id
_entity.type
_entity.pdbx_description
1 polymer ?
#
loop_
_entity_poly.entity_id
_entity_poly.type
_entity_poly.pdbx_seq_one_letter_code
_entity_poly.pdbx_strand_id
1 'polypeptide(L)'
;MADKKATVHIDGHDPIELPIYEGTAGQDVVDVRSLGAHGLFTYDPGFMSTASCDSSITYIDGAKGVLLHRGYPIEQLAENSNYIELCYLLLNGELPSEEQLAEFSDEITRNTMMHEKIAAFFQGFRVDAHPMAMLCGVVGALSSFYHSDLDISDEDQRMRCAIKLVAKLPTIAAMAYKYNVGQPFVYPRNDLSYAENFLHMMFSVPAEDYNVSPVLAKAMDRIFMLHADHEQNASTSTVRLAGSSGANPYACIAAGIASLWGPAHGGANEACLTMLEEIGSVDRIDEYVAKAKDKNDPFRLMGFGHRVYKNFDPRATVMRQTCHEVLKELNIQDPLLDVAMKLEQIALEDPYFIEKKLYPNVDFYSGIILKAIGIPTSMFTVIFAMSRTVGWISHWNEMLSQPGHKIGRPRQLYKGYTSRDYKTQNDR
;
A
#
# COMPACT_ATOMS: atom_id res chain seq x y z
N MET A 1 -28.89 -10.50 19.04
CA MET A 1 -29.33 -9.09 18.98
C MET A 1 -28.24 -8.28 19.66
N ALA A 2 -27.94 -7.06 19.19
CA ALA A 2 -26.98 -6.22 19.91
C ALA A 2 -27.59 -5.78 21.24
N ASP A 3 -26.82 -5.87 22.33
CA ASP A 3 -27.28 -5.49 23.67
C ASP A 3 -27.24 -3.96 23.87
N LYS A 4 -26.38 -3.26 23.10
CA LYS A 4 -26.26 -1.80 23.09
C LYS A 4 -26.96 -1.19 21.87
N LYS A 5 -27.56 -0.01 22.08
CA LYS A 5 -28.25 0.75 21.05
C LYS A 5 -27.96 2.25 21.17
N ALA A 6 -27.84 2.92 20.04
CA ALA A 6 -27.88 4.38 19.91
C ALA A 6 -29.30 4.79 19.55
N THR A 7 -29.76 5.94 20.04
CA THR A 7 -31.03 6.54 19.61
C THR A 7 -30.73 7.79 18.81
N VAL A 8 -31.25 7.88 17.59
CA VAL A 8 -31.13 9.06 16.74
C VAL A 8 -32.47 9.78 16.69
N HIS A 9 -32.47 11.04 17.08
CA HIS A 9 -33.63 11.93 16.97
C HIS A 9 -33.49 12.79 15.72
N ILE A 10 -34.48 12.72 14.83
CA ILE A 10 -34.50 13.46 13.56
C ILE A 10 -35.87 14.13 13.44
N ASP A 11 -35.89 15.43 13.14
CA ASP A 11 -37.13 16.19 12.99
C ASP A 11 -38.07 15.52 11.97
N GLY A 12 -39.32 15.28 12.37
CA GLY A 12 -40.33 14.64 11.53
C GLY A 12 -40.27 13.11 11.50
N HIS A 13 -39.38 12.47 12.26
CA HIS A 13 -39.33 11.02 12.42
C HIS A 13 -39.49 10.63 13.91
N ASP A 14 -40.14 9.50 14.16
CA ASP A 14 -40.07 8.86 15.49
C ASP A 14 -38.60 8.50 15.81
N PRO A 15 -38.21 8.47 17.10
CA PRO A 15 -36.85 8.11 17.50
C PRO A 15 -36.43 6.76 16.89
N ILE A 16 -35.30 6.74 16.20
CA ILE A 16 -34.79 5.53 15.53
C ILE A 16 -33.73 4.89 16.44
N GLU A 17 -33.96 3.65 16.83
CA GLU A 17 -32.96 2.84 17.52
C GLU A 17 -32.02 2.16 16.52
N LEU A 18 -30.72 2.39 16.68
CA LEU A 18 -29.67 1.78 15.88
C LEU A 18 -28.80 0.87 16.74
N PRO A 19 -28.55 -0.39 16.33
CA PRO A 19 -27.63 -1.28 17.03
C PRO A 19 -26.22 -0.65 17.16
N ILE A 20 -25.57 -0.89 18.30
CA ILE A 20 -24.14 -0.63 18.46
C ILE A 20 -23.40 -1.97 18.46
N TYR A 21 -22.38 -2.10 17.63
CA TYR A 21 -21.52 -3.27 17.57
C TYR A 21 -20.14 -2.95 18.14
N GLU A 22 -19.58 -3.94 18.84
CA GLU A 22 -18.24 -3.89 19.40
C GLU A 22 -17.32 -4.82 18.60
N GLY A 23 -16.13 -4.33 18.28
CA GLY A 23 -15.06 -5.17 17.75
C GLY A 23 -14.22 -5.78 18.87
N THR A 24 -13.36 -6.74 18.54
CA THR A 24 -12.35 -7.29 19.48
C THR A 24 -11.39 -6.20 19.98
N ALA A 25 -11.13 -5.19 19.15
CA ALA A 25 -10.38 -3.99 19.46
C ALA A 25 -10.90 -2.80 18.65
N GLY A 26 -10.57 -1.58 19.06
CA GLY A 26 -10.98 -0.35 18.38
C GLY A 26 -12.19 0.32 19.03
N GLN A 27 -12.93 1.08 18.23
CA GLN A 27 -14.10 1.84 18.68
C GLN A 27 -15.39 1.10 18.34
N ASP A 28 -16.42 1.28 19.17
CA ASP A 28 -17.78 0.83 18.88
C ASP A 28 -18.30 1.50 17.58
N VAL A 29 -19.12 0.77 16.80
CA VAL A 29 -19.73 1.28 15.58
C VAL A 29 -21.25 1.27 15.66
N VAL A 30 -21.89 2.28 15.07
CA VAL A 30 -23.35 2.37 15.00
C VAL A 30 -23.83 1.81 13.66
N ASP A 31 -24.71 0.81 13.69
CA ASP A 31 -25.28 0.23 12.49
C ASP A 31 -26.36 1.11 11.89
N VAL A 32 -26.01 1.77 10.78
CA VAL A 32 -26.90 2.67 10.05
C VAL A 32 -27.63 2.00 8.87
N ARG A 33 -27.55 0.66 8.72
CA ARG A 33 -28.15 -0.05 7.56
C ARG A 33 -29.66 0.13 7.46
N SER A 34 -30.35 0.30 8.59
CA SER A 34 -31.80 0.52 8.65
C SER A 34 -32.24 1.94 8.27
N LEU A 35 -31.35 2.93 8.24
CA LEU A 35 -31.71 4.33 7.96
C LEU A 35 -32.33 4.52 6.57
N GLY A 36 -31.90 3.74 5.58
CA GLY A 36 -32.45 3.80 4.23
C GLY A 36 -33.95 3.46 4.17
N ALA A 37 -34.43 2.56 5.04
CA ALA A 37 -35.85 2.22 5.15
C ALA A 37 -36.70 3.38 5.73
N HIS A 38 -36.05 4.31 6.44
CA HIS A 38 -36.66 5.53 6.97
C HIS A 38 -36.54 6.71 5.99
N GLY A 39 -36.05 6.49 4.76
CA GLY A 39 -35.87 7.55 3.76
C GLY A 39 -34.65 8.45 4.01
N LEU A 40 -33.72 8.03 4.87
CA LEU A 40 -32.58 8.82 5.32
C LEU A 40 -31.24 8.22 4.87
N PHE A 41 -30.26 9.07 4.65
CA PHE A 41 -28.85 8.68 4.42
C PHE A 41 -27.94 9.52 5.30
N THR A 42 -26.79 8.96 5.68
CA THR A 42 -25.68 9.73 6.22
C THR A 42 -24.98 10.51 5.10
N TYR A 43 -24.30 11.59 5.47
CA TYR A 43 -23.47 12.38 4.55
C TYR A 43 -22.07 12.51 5.12
N ASP A 44 -21.15 11.69 4.61
CA ASP A 44 -19.76 11.61 5.07
C ASP A 44 -18.78 11.59 3.88
N PRO A 45 -18.60 12.72 3.17
CA PRO A 45 -17.62 12.81 2.10
C PRO A 45 -16.22 12.47 2.61
N GLY A 46 -15.63 11.40 2.06
CA GLY A 46 -14.31 10.90 2.47
C GLY A 46 -14.33 9.76 3.48
N PHE A 47 -15.52 9.29 3.90
CA PHE A 47 -15.69 8.13 4.80
C PHE A 47 -14.95 8.26 6.13
N MET A 48 -14.86 9.48 6.66
CA MET A 48 -14.06 9.76 7.86
C MET A 48 -14.69 9.23 9.15
N SER A 49 -15.98 8.94 9.12
CA SER A 49 -16.76 8.42 10.24
C SER A 49 -17.59 7.20 9.85
N THR A 50 -17.22 6.54 8.74
CA THR A 50 -17.95 5.38 8.19
C THR A 50 -17.03 4.15 8.18
N ALA A 51 -17.32 3.18 9.05
CA ALA A 51 -16.73 1.85 8.95
C ALA A 51 -17.45 1.07 7.85
N SER A 52 -16.75 0.73 6.75
CA SER A 52 -17.37 0.13 5.56
C SER A 52 -17.45 -1.40 5.58
N CYS A 53 -16.71 -2.06 6.47
CA CYS A 53 -16.63 -3.51 6.53
C CYS A 53 -16.14 -4.01 7.90
N ASP A 54 -16.46 -5.26 8.20
CA ASP A 54 -15.76 -6.04 9.22
C ASP A 54 -14.44 -6.55 8.62
N SER A 55 -13.39 -6.66 9.45
CA SER A 55 -12.11 -7.24 9.03
C SER A 55 -11.36 -7.85 10.22
N SER A 56 -10.62 -8.92 9.96
CA SER A 56 -9.73 -9.58 10.91
C SER A 56 -8.26 -9.63 10.43
N ILE A 57 -7.91 -8.88 9.38
CA ILE A 57 -6.57 -8.89 8.77
C ILE A 57 -5.60 -8.01 9.55
N THR A 58 -5.91 -6.73 9.68
CA THR A 58 -5.01 -5.73 10.26
C THR A 58 -5.77 -4.82 11.21
N TYR A 59 -5.14 -4.51 12.34
CA TYR A 59 -5.66 -3.55 13.32
C TYR A 59 -4.66 -2.42 13.53
N ILE A 60 -5.17 -1.19 13.64
CA ILE A 60 -4.38 0.01 13.91
C ILE A 60 -4.97 0.78 15.08
N ASP A 61 -4.14 1.09 16.08
CA ASP A 61 -4.42 2.16 17.06
C ASP A 61 -3.48 3.33 16.77
N GLY A 62 -3.99 4.32 16.04
CA GLY A 62 -3.21 5.49 15.64
C GLY A 62 -2.77 6.37 16.82
N ALA A 63 -3.50 6.35 17.94
CA ALA A 63 -3.14 7.12 19.12
C ALA A 63 -1.99 6.45 19.87
N LYS A 64 -1.96 5.11 19.91
CA LYS A 64 -0.91 4.36 20.61
C LYS A 64 0.26 3.95 19.72
N GLY A 65 0.17 4.15 18.41
CA GLY A 65 1.21 3.71 17.47
C GLY A 65 1.24 2.19 17.31
N VAL A 66 0.08 1.53 17.36
CA VAL A 66 -0.01 0.07 17.25
C VAL A 66 -0.37 -0.32 15.81
N LEU A 67 0.35 -1.27 15.25
CA LEU A 67 0.02 -1.96 14.00
C LEU A 67 0.10 -3.47 14.23
N LEU A 68 -1.02 -4.16 14.06
CA LEU A 68 -1.10 -5.62 14.20
C LEU A 68 -1.51 -6.24 12.88
N HIS A 69 -0.82 -7.29 12.45
CA HIS A 69 -1.28 -8.20 11.39
C HIS A 69 -1.69 -9.51 12.04
N ARG A 70 -2.97 -9.90 11.91
CA ARG A 70 -3.55 -11.08 12.58
C ARG A 70 -3.26 -11.14 14.09
N GLY A 71 -3.20 -9.97 14.74
CA GLY A 71 -2.89 -9.85 16.17
C GLY A 71 -1.40 -9.74 16.51
N TYR A 72 -0.49 -10.01 15.58
CA TYR A 72 0.95 -9.91 15.81
C TYR A 72 1.47 -8.49 15.57
N PRO A 73 2.23 -7.89 16.51
CA PRO A 73 2.84 -6.57 16.31
C PRO A 73 3.81 -6.55 15.13
N ILE A 74 3.75 -5.48 14.34
CA ILE A 74 4.60 -5.33 13.15
C ILE A 74 6.10 -5.38 13.47
N GLU A 75 6.51 -4.88 14.63
CA GLU A 75 7.90 -4.87 15.07
C GLU A 75 8.41 -6.29 15.33
N GLN A 76 7.55 -7.17 15.86
CA GLN A 76 7.90 -8.57 16.08
C GLN A 76 8.00 -9.33 14.75
N LEU A 77 7.05 -9.09 13.84
CA LEU A 77 7.08 -9.68 12.50
C LEU A 77 8.33 -9.22 11.74
N ALA A 78 8.64 -7.93 11.72
CA ALA A 78 9.77 -7.40 10.98
C ALA A 78 11.16 -7.80 11.54
N GLU A 79 11.23 -8.24 12.81
CA GLU A 79 12.46 -8.73 13.42
C GLU A 79 12.63 -10.25 13.30
N ASN A 80 11.54 -11.02 13.39
CA ASN A 80 11.61 -12.48 13.53
C ASN A 80 11.04 -13.27 12.34
N SER A 81 10.32 -12.61 11.43
CA SER A 81 9.67 -13.22 10.27
C SER A 81 10.37 -12.83 8.97
N ASN A 82 9.80 -13.26 7.85
CA ASN A 82 10.16 -12.80 6.51
C ASN A 82 8.90 -12.50 5.69
N TYR A 83 9.06 -11.86 4.54
CA TYR A 83 7.92 -11.44 3.73
C TYR A 83 7.00 -12.59 3.29
N ILE A 84 7.54 -13.78 2.99
CA ILE A 84 6.74 -14.93 2.55
C ILE A 84 5.90 -15.52 3.69
N GLU A 85 6.47 -15.62 4.89
CA GLU A 85 5.73 -16.03 6.08
C GLU A 85 4.62 -15.02 6.42
N LEU A 86 4.90 -13.72 6.33
CA LEU A 86 3.86 -12.69 6.48
C LEU A 86 2.78 -12.78 5.40
N CYS A 87 3.15 -13.09 4.15
CA CYS A 87 2.17 -13.30 3.09
C CYS A 87 1.22 -14.45 3.43
N TYR A 88 1.77 -15.58 3.91
CA TYR A 88 0.97 -16.71 4.38
C TYR A 88 0.04 -16.28 5.51
N LEU A 89 0.55 -15.59 6.53
CA LEU A 89 -0.23 -15.10 7.67
C LEU A 89 -1.41 -14.23 7.23
N LEU A 90 -1.17 -13.27 6.33
CA LEU A 90 -2.21 -12.36 5.86
C LEU A 90 -3.27 -13.08 5.04
N LEU A 91 -2.90 -14.08 4.24
CA LEU A 91 -3.83 -14.85 3.40
C LEU A 91 -4.64 -15.86 4.22
N ASN A 92 -4.00 -16.55 5.16
CA ASN A 92 -4.57 -17.73 5.84
C ASN A 92 -5.07 -17.45 7.26
N GLY A 93 -4.64 -16.35 7.89
CA GLY A 93 -5.09 -15.94 9.22
C GLY A 93 -4.20 -16.40 10.37
N GLU A 94 -3.38 -17.43 10.17
CA GLU A 94 -2.50 -18.01 11.18
C GLU A 94 -1.06 -18.14 10.64
N LEU A 95 -0.07 -18.19 11.54
CA LEU A 95 1.31 -18.47 11.15
C LEU A 95 1.45 -19.92 10.63
N PRO A 96 2.26 -20.16 9.59
CA PRO A 96 2.46 -21.50 9.05
C PRO A 96 3.32 -22.36 9.97
N SER A 97 3.13 -23.68 9.92
CA SER A 97 4.17 -24.64 10.33
C SER A 97 5.36 -24.60 9.35
N GLU A 98 6.49 -25.22 9.73
CA GLU A 98 7.65 -25.32 8.84
C GLU A 98 7.31 -25.99 7.50
N GLU A 99 6.49 -27.04 7.52
CA GLU A 99 6.02 -27.75 6.32
C GLU A 99 5.13 -26.86 5.45
N GLN A 100 4.17 -26.15 6.05
CA GLN A 100 3.27 -25.23 5.35
C GLN A 100 4.04 -24.06 4.73
N LEU A 101 5.05 -23.52 5.43
CA LEU A 101 5.88 -22.44 4.92
C LEU A 101 6.73 -22.91 3.73
N ALA A 102 7.30 -24.13 3.81
CA ALA A 102 8.08 -24.70 2.73
C ALA A 102 7.22 -24.94 1.48
N GLU A 103 6.02 -25.50 1.63
CA GLU A 103 5.06 -25.70 0.54
C GLU A 103 4.66 -24.37 -0.10
N PHE A 104 4.23 -23.40 0.71
CA PHE A 104 3.84 -22.07 0.22
C PHE A 104 5.00 -21.35 -0.49
N SER A 105 6.22 -21.49 0.03
CA SER A 105 7.42 -20.91 -0.59
C SER A 105 7.74 -21.55 -1.95
N ASP A 106 7.62 -22.88 -2.09
CA ASP A 106 7.79 -23.55 -3.40
C ASP A 106 6.67 -23.12 -4.35
N GLU A 107 5.41 -23.05 -3.91
CA GLU A 107 4.29 -22.59 -4.74
C GLU A 107 4.51 -21.19 -5.32
N ILE A 108 4.94 -20.23 -4.48
CA ILE A 108 5.31 -18.88 -4.92
C ILE A 108 6.46 -18.96 -5.93
N THR A 109 7.53 -19.69 -5.61
CA THR A 109 8.73 -19.82 -6.45
C THR A 109 8.40 -20.38 -7.83
N ARG A 110 7.57 -21.43 -7.90
CA ARG A 110 7.14 -22.07 -9.16
C ARG A 110 6.23 -21.20 -10.02
N ASN A 111 5.70 -20.11 -9.48
CA ASN A 111 4.82 -19.18 -10.18
C ASN A 111 5.48 -17.84 -10.54
N THR A 112 6.77 -17.65 -10.30
CA THR A 112 7.48 -16.37 -10.54
C THR A 112 7.65 -16.04 -12.03
N MET A 113 7.84 -17.05 -12.89
CA MET A 113 8.08 -16.85 -14.32
C MET A 113 6.82 -16.33 -15.05
N MET A 114 7.01 -15.41 -15.98
CA MET A 114 5.94 -14.81 -16.77
C MET A 114 5.76 -15.52 -18.11
N HIS A 115 4.55 -15.45 -18.67
CA HIS A 115 4.34 -15.85 -20.06
C HIS A 115 5.10 -14.90 -20.99
N GLU A 116 5.90 -15.42 -21.92
CA GLU A 116 6.81 -14.63 -22.79
C GLU A 116 6.15 -13.46 -23.54
N LYS A 117 4.87 -13.59 -23.90
CA LYS A 117 4.09 -12.49 -24.52
C LYS A 117 3.94 -11.25 -23.63
N ILE A 118 4.13 -11.36 -22.32
CA ILE A 118 4.19 -10.21 -21.41
C ILE A 118 5.42 -9.36 -21.71
N ALA A 119 6.58 -9.97 -22.02
CA ALA A 119 7.75 -9.21 -22.44
C ALA A 119 7.49 -8.40 -23.72
N ALA A 120 6.70 -8.95 -24.65
CA ALA A 120 6.24 -8.21 -25.84
C ALA A 120 5.25 -7.09 -25.49
N PHE A 121 4.39 -7.27 -24.47
CA PHE A 121 3.49 -6.22 -24.00
C PHE A 121 4.27 -4.99 -23.48
N PHE A 122 5.40 -5.20 -22.80
CA PHE A 122 6.28 -4.10 -22.38
C PHE A 122 6.78 -3.24 -23.55
N GLN A 123 6.94 -3.81 -24.75
CA GLN A 123 7.39 -3.07 -25.94
C GLN A 123 6.35 -2.06 -26.46
N GLY A 124 5.10 -2.15 -25.99
CA GLY A 124 4.06 -1.17 -26.31
C GLY A 124 4.15 0.14 -25.53
N PHE A 125 4.92 0.18 -24.44
CA PHE A 125 5.17 1.41 -23.71
C PHE A 125 6.21 2.29 -24.40
N ARG A 126 6.25 3.57 -24.02
CA ARG A 126 7.37 4.42 -24.38
C ARG A 126 8.54 4.11 -23.44
N VAL A 127 9.77 4.28 -23.93
CA VAL A 127 11.00 4.09 -23.15
C VAL A 127 11.11 5.01 -21.93
N ASP A 128 10.43 6.16 -21.95
CA ASP A 128 10.36 7.14 -20.87
C ASP A 128 9.09 7.00 -20.01
N ALA A 129 8.35 5.90 -20.16
CA ALA A 129 7.16 5.66 -19.36
C ALA A 129 7.51 5.55 -17.87
N HIS A 130 6.65 6.10 -17.02
CA HIS A 130 6.81 5.96 -15.57
C HIS A 130 6.60 4.47 -15.17
N PRO A 131 7.46 3.87 -14.32
CA PRO A 131 7.33 2.47 -13.90
C PRO A 131 5.96 2.09 -13.33
N MET A 132 5.31 2.98 -12.58
CA MET A 132 3.93 2.77 -12.11
C MET A 132 2.90 2.64 -13.23
N ALA A 133 3.06 3.37 -14.35
CA ALA A 133 2.17 3.24 -15.51
C ALA A 133 2.31 1.87 -16.15
N MET A 134 3.56 1.38 -16.29
CA MET A 134 3.85 0.04 -16.78
C MET A 134 3.28 -1.03 -15.85
N LEU A 135 3.51 -0.91 -14.55
CA LEU A 135 2.97 -1.83 -13.54
C LEU A 135 1.44 -1.91 -13.62
N CYS A 136 0.77 -0.77 -13.65
CA CYS A 136 -0.70 -0.69 -13.77
C CYS A 136 -1.21 -1.36 -15.05
N GLY A 137 -0.59 -1.06 -16.20
CA GLY A 137 -1.00 -1.61 -17.50
C GLY A 137 -0.77 -3.11 -17.61
N VAL A 138 0.41 -3.60 -17.20
CA VAL A 138 0.78 -5.02 -17.28
C VAL A 138 -0.08 -5.84 -16.31
N VAL A 139 -0.28 -5.39 -15.08
CA VAL A 139 -1.12 -6.10 -14.09
C VAL A 139 -2.56 -6.19 -14.57
N GLY A 140 -3.14 -5.12 -15.13
CA GLY A 140 -4.48 -5.18 -15.73
C GLY A 140 -4.58 -6.17 -16.89
N ALA A 141 -3.52 -6.26 -17.71
CA ALA A 141 -3.44 -7.19 -18.82
C ALA A 141 -3.31 -8.67 -18.39
N LEU A 142 -2.87 -8.99 -17.16
CA LEU A 142 -2.73 -10.37 -16.70
C LEU A 142 -4.03 -11.18 -16.79
N SER A 143 -5.18 -10.52 -16.66
CA SER A 143 -6.50 -11.13 -16.84
C SER A 143 -6.69 -11.79 -18.21
N SER A 144 -6.02 -11.32 -19.27
CA SER A 144 -6.08 -11.96 -20.59
C SER A 144 -5.21 -13.22 -20.71
N PHE A 145 -4.23 -13.39 -19.83
CA PHE A 145 -3.31 -14.55 -19.84
C PHE A 145 -3.72 -15.64 -18.86
N TYR A 146 -4.35 -15.25 -17.75
CA TYR A 146 -4.75 -16.16 -16.68
C TYR A 146 -6.27 -16.28 -16.55
N HIS A 147 -6.97 -16.22 -17.69
CA HIS A 147 -8.43 -16.26 -17.76
C HIS A 147 -9.06 -17.58 -17.23
N SER A 148 -8.26 -18.63 -17.05
CA SER A 148 -8.70 -19.94 -16.55
C SER A 148 -9.00 -19.97 -15.05
N ASP A 149 -8.49 -19.00 -14.28
CA ASP A 149 -8.66 -18.95 -12.81
C ASP A 149 -9.41 -17.67 -12.35
N LEU A 150 -10.37 -17.18 -13.14
CA LEU A 150 -11.08 -15.91 -12.85
C LEU A 150 -12.46 -16.09 -12.20
N ASP A 151 -12.89 -17.32 -11.88
CA ASP A 151 -14.11 -17.51 -11.10
C ASP A 151 -13.87 -17.08 -9.64
N ILE A 152 -14.31 -15.88 -9.32
CA ILE A 152 -14.14 -15.30 -7.99
C ILE A 152 -15.01 -15.98 -6.92
N SER A 153 -15.98 -16.80 -7.31
CA SER A 153 -16.82 -17.54 -6.35
C SER A 153 -16.12 -18.81 -5.85
N ASP A 154 -15.18 -19.35 -6.62
CA ASP A 154 -14.36 -20.52 -6.29
C ASP A 154 -13.17 -20.11 -5.41
N GLU A 155 -13.14 -20.62 -4.17
CA GLU A 155 -12.11 -20.32 -3.18
C GLU A 155 -10.71 -20.74 -3.60
N ASP A 156 -10.58 -21.90 -4.25
CA ASP A 156 -9.29 -22.41 -4.71
C ASP A 156 -8.75 -21.54 -5.85
N GLN A 157 -9.63 -21.08 -6.74
CA GLN A 157 -9.25 -20.10 -7.79
C GLN A 157 -8.82 -18.77 -7.20
N ARG A 158 -9.52 -18.27 -6.16
CA ARG A 158 -9.10 -17.05 -5.44
C ARG A 158 -7.69 -17.20 -4.86
N MET A 159 -7.40 -18.33 -4.20
CA MET A 159 -6.09 -18.59 -3.61
C MET A 159 -4.99 -18.72 -4.68
N ARG A 160 -5.24 -19.46 -5.77
CA ARG A 160 -4.30 -19.54 -6.90
C ARG A 160 -4.02 -18.19 -7.53
N CYS A 161 -5.02 -17.31 -7.63
CA CYS A 161 -4.83 -15.94 -8.09
C CYS A 161 -3.95 -15.13 -7.13
N ALA A 162 -4.15 -15.27 -5.83
CA ALA A 162 -3.33 -14.60 -4.81
C ALA A 162 -1.85 -15.03 -4.89
N ILE A 163 -1.59 -16.33 -4.94
CA ILE A 163 -0.25 -16.90 -5.14
C ILE A 163 0.39 -16.33 -6.41
N LYS A 164 -0.33 -16.35 -7.55
CA LYS A 164 0.18 -15.82 -8.82
C LYS A 164 0.50 -14.33 -8.73
N LEU A 165 -0.32 -13.52 -8.06
CA LEU A 165 -0.05 -12.09 -7.89
C LEU A 165 1.20 -11.85 -7.05
N VAL A 166 1.31 -12.48 -5.88
CA VAL A 166 2.49 -12.35 -4.99
C VAL A 166 3.76 -12.82 -5.71
N ALA A 167 3.69 -13.91 -6.47
CA ALA A 167 4.84 -14.46 -7.20
C ALA A 167 5.27 -13.60 -8.40
N LYS A 168 4.34 -12.98 -9.12
CA LYS A 168 4.61 -12.35 -10.42
C LYS A 168 4.91 -10.86 -10.34
N LEU A 169 4.41 -10.17 -9.32
CA LEU A 169 4.61 -8.72 -9.17
C LEU A 169 6.09 -8.31 -9.09
N PRO A 170 7.00 -9.05 -8.40
CA PRO A 170 8.43 -8.77 -8.45
C PRO A 170 9.04 -8.86 -9.84
N THR A 171 8.66 -9.87 -10.61
CA THR A 171 9.14 -10.05 -11.99
C THR A 171 8.68 -8.87 -12.85
N ILE A 172 7.41 -8.45 -12.73
CA ILE A 172 6.86 -7.30 -13.48
C ILE A 172 7.55 -6.00 -13.06
N ALA A 173 7.76 -5.78 -11.75
CA ALA A 173 8.44 -4.61 -11.23
C ALA A 173 9.90 -4.52 -11.73
N ALA A 174 10.65 -5.61 -11.67
CA ALA A 174 12.02 -5.66 -12.17
C ALA A 174 12.09 -5.48 -13.70
N MET A 175 11.14 -6.04 -14.45
CA MET A 175 11.01 -5.78 -15.90
C MET A 175 10.75 -4.30 -16.19
N ALA A 176 9.89 -3.63 -15.42
CA ALA A 176 9.65 -2.18 -15.58
C ALA A 176 10.92 -1.36 -15.35
N TYR A 177 11.73 -1.71 -14.34
CA TYR A 177 13.03 -1.09 -14.13
C TYR A 177 13.98 -1.32 -15.30
N LYS A 178 14.18 -2.60 -15.69
CA LYS A 178 15.09 -2.99 -16.78
C LYS A 178 14.71 -2.32 -18.10
N TYR A 179 13.41 -2.21 -18.37
CA TYR A 179 12.89 -1.50 -19.53
C TYR A 179 13.32 -0.03 -19.54
N ASN A 180 13.17 0.68 -18.41
CA ASN A 180 13.55 2.09 -18.30
C ASN A 180 15.05 2.34 -18.46
N VAL A 181 15.89 1.45 -17.94
CA VAL A 181 17.35 1.59 -18.06
C VAL A 181 17.91 0.98 -19.35
N GLY A 182 17.06 0.45 -20.24
CA GLY A 182 17.46 -0.12 -21.53
C GLY A 182 18.28 -1.42 -21.42
N GLN A 183 18.09 -2.19 -20.36
CA GLN A 183 18.79 -3.45 -20.12
C GLN A 183 17.88 -4.66 -20.43
N PRO A 184 18.46 -5.85 -20.74
CA PRO A 184 17.66 -7.05 -20.94
C PRO A 184 16.91 -7.43 -19.65
N PHE A 185 15.73 -8.03 -19.82
CA PHE A 185 15.00 -8.62 -18.71
C PHE A 185 15.77 -9.80 -18.12
N VAL A 186 15.74 -9.90 -16.80
CA VAL A 186 16.38 -10.97 -16.03
C VAL A 186 15.29 -11.90 -15.53
N TYR A 187 15.49 -13.20 -15.71
CA TYR A 187 14.55 -14.21 -15.25
C TYR A 187 14.67 -14.45 -13.74
N PRO A 188 13.58 -14.86 -13.07
CA PRO A 188 13.62 -15.33 -11.69
C PRO A 188 14.56 -16.53 -11.51
N ARG A 189 15.18 -16.62 -10.33
CA ARG A 189 15.99 -17.74 -9.86
C ARG A 189 15.35 -18.43 -8.66
N ASN A 190 15.16 -19.74 -8.76
CA ASN A 190 14.49 -20.54 -7.73
C ASN A 190 15.35 -20.81 -6.49
N ASP A 191 16.66 -20.62 -6.59
CA ASP A 191 17.61 -20.83 -5.49
C ASP A 191 17.78 -19.59 -4.60
N LEU A 192 17.16 -18.46 -4.96
CA LEU A 192 17.19 -17.21 -4.21
C LEU A 192 15.90 -17.01 -3.43
N SER A 193 16.00 -16.40 -2.25
CA SER A 193 14.82 -15.93 -1.52
C SER A 193 14.07 -14.83 -2.28
N TYR A 194 12.86 -14.49 -1.84
CA TYR A 194 12.01 -13.49 -2.52
C TYR A 194 12.72 -12.14 -2.70
N ALA A 195 13.38 -11.64 -1.64
CA ALA A 195 14.12 -10.38 -1.67
C ALA A 195 15.43 -10.47 -2.48
N GLU A 196 16.17 -11.57 -2.35
CA GLU A 196 17.38 -11.80 -3.14
C GLU A 196 17.08 -11.88 -4.63
N ASN A 197 16.02 -12.61 -4.99
CA ASN A 197 15.59 -12.76 -6.36
C ASN A 197 15.13 -11.42 -6.95
N PHE A 198 14.43 -10.58 -6.18
CA PHE A 198 14.06 -9.23 -6.63
C PHE A 198 15.29 -8.36 -6.91
N LEU A 199 16.27 -8.32 -6.00
CA LEU A 199 17.52 -7.58 -6.21
C LEU A 199 18.31 -8.12 -7.40
N HIS A 200 18.38 -9.44 -7.56
CA HIS A 200 18.99 -10.10 -8.71
C HIS A 200 18.33 -9.67 -10.03
N MET A 201 16.99 -9.72 -10.11
CA MET A 201 16.27 -9.34 -11.32
C MET A 201 16.38 -7.83 -11.62
N MET A 202 16.47 -6.99 -10.59
CA MET A 202 16.71 -5.56 -10.73
C MET A 202 18.12 -5.26 -11.26
N PHE A 203 19.17 -5.82 -10.67
CA PHE A 203 20.52 -5.29 -10.84
C PHE A 203 21.48 -6.17 -11.64
N SER A 204 21.24 -7.47 -11.76
CA SER A 204 22.15 -8.33 -12.51
C SER A 204 22.16 -8.00 -14.01
N VAL A 205 23.28 -8.26 -14.65
CA VAL A 205 23.45 -8.11 -16.10
C VAL A 205 24.16 -9.34 -16.67
N PRO A 206 24.02 -9.67 -17.96
CA PRO A 206 24.70 -10.82 -18.55
C PRO A 206 26.24 -10.71 -18.59
N ALA A 207 26.79 -9.53 -18.31
CA ALA A 207 28.21 -9.25 -18.44
C ALA A 207 29.05 -9.71 -17.23
N GLU A 208 28.43 -10.00 -16.09
CA GLU A 208 29.12 -10.41 -14.86
C GLU A 208 28.18 -11.13 -13.89
N ASP A 209 28.75 -11.89 -12.95
CA ASP A 209 27.98 -12.53 -11.89
C ASP A 209 27.53 -11.49 -10.85
N TYR A 210 26.24 -11.50 -10.53
CA TYR A 210 25.67 -10.64 -9.51
C TYR A 210 25.49 -11.39 -8.19
N ASN A 211 26.23 -10.97 -7.16
CA ASN A 211 26.14 -11.50 -5.81
C ASN A 211 25.28 -10.56 -4.95
N VAL A 212 24.18 -11.07 -4.42
CA VAL A 212 23.29 -10.30 -3.56
C VAL A 212 23.94 -10.17 -2.16
N SER A 213 24.08 -8.94 -1.65
CA SER A 213 24.50 -8.75 -0.24
C SER A 213 23.38 -9.21 0.70
N PRO A 214 23.67 -10.09 1.68
CA PRO A 214 22.68 -10.53 2.67
C PRO A 214 22.06 -9.37 3.47
N VAL A 215 22.82 -8.29 3.70
CA VAL A 215 22.32 -7.10 4.42
C VAL A 215 21.28 -6.38 3.57
N LEU A 216 21.54 -6.21 2.27
CA LEU A 216 20.59 -5.56 1.37
C LEU A 216 19.34 -6.42 1.14
N ALA A 217 19.51 -7.74 1.03
CA ALA A 217 18.38 -8.67 0.95
C ALA A 217 17.48 -8.56 2.19
N LYS A 218 18.07 -8.58 3.39
CA LYS A 218 17.34 -8.40 4.66
C LYS A 218 16.62 -7.04 4.72
N ALA A 219 17.27 -5.98 4.26
CA ALA A 219 16.66 -4.66 4.21
C ALA A 219 15.46 -4.60 3.26
N MET A 220 15.56 -5.20 2.08
CA MET A 220 14.45 -5.30 1.13
C MET A 220 13.30 -6.14 1.68
N ASP A 221 13.58 -7.26 2.33
CA ASP A 221 12.55 -8.11 2.96
C ASP A 221 11.78 -7.36 4.05
N ARG A 222 12.49 -6.59 4.90
CA ARG A 222 11.85 -5.68 5.88
C ARG A 222 11.01 -4.60 5.21
N ILE A 223 11.50 -3.99 4.13
CA ILE A 223 10.70 -3.02 3.34
C ILE A 223 9.41 -3.69 2.88
N PHE A 224 9.47 -4.92 2.38
CA PHE A 224 8.27 -5.60 1.92
C PHE A 224 7.28 -5.86 3.05
N MET A 225 7.75 -6.37 4.19
CA MET A 225 6.89 -6.62 5.34
C MET A 225 6.22 -5.35 5.86
N LEU A 226 6.97 -4.25 5.98
CA LEU A 226 6.47 -2.99 6.54
C LEU A 226 5.49 -2.26 5.63
N HIS A 227 5.37 -2.70 4.37
CA HIS A 227 4.42 -2.18 3.40
C HIS A 227 3.34 -3.21 3.02
N ALA A 228 3.37 -4.43 3.57
CA ALA A 228 2.53 -5.56 3.17
C ALA A 228 1.02 -5.26 3.25
N ASP A 229 0.59 -4.64 4.35
CA ASP A 229 -0.79 -4.18 4.52
C ASP A 229 -0.87 -2.94 5.43
N HIS A 230 -1.96 -2.18 5.31
CA HIS A 230 -2.23 -1.04 6.18
C HIS A 230 -3.74 -0.72 6.27
N GLU A 231 -4.56 -1.74 6.53
CA GLU A 231 -6.00 -1.64 6.80
C GLU A 231 -6.78 -0.94 5.66
N GLN A 232 -7.90 -0.25 5.94
CA GLN A 232 -8.84 0.31 4.95
C GLN A 232 -8.37 1.66 4.36
N ASN A 233 -7.10 1.75 3.95
CA ASN A 233 -6.59 2.90 3.21
C ASN A 233 -7.20 3.00 1.79
N ALA A 234 -7.02 4.15 1.12
CA ALA A 234 -7.65 4.45 -0.17
C ALA A 234 -7.46 3.36 -1.24
N SER A 235 -6.24 2.79 -1.34
CA SER A 235 -5.97 1.72 -2.30
C SER A 235 -6.67 0.42 -1.94
N THR A 236 -6.67 0.02 -0.66
CA THR A 236 -7.41 -1.16 -0.19
C THR A 236 -8.92 -1.00 -0.40
N SER A 237 -9.47 0.17 -0.08
CA SER A 237 -10.88 0.49 -0.34
C SER A 237 -11.20 0.46 -1.83
N THR A 238 -10.28 0.87 -2.70
CA THR A 238 -10.43 0.78 -4.16
C THR A 238 -10.48 -0.69 -4.62
N VAL A 239 -9.57 -1.53 -4.13
CA VAL A 239 -9.56 -2.97 -4.43
C VAL A 239 -10.87 -3.63 -3.99
N ARG A 240 -11.34 -3.33 -2.76
CA ARG A 240 -12.63 -3.83 -2.26
C ARG A 240 -13.80 -3.35 -3.09
N LEU A 241 -13.87 -2.05 -3.38
CA LEU A 241 -14.98 -1.47 -4.14
C LEU A 241 -15.06 -2.04 -5.56
N ALA A 242 -13.91 -2.14 -6.26
CA ALA A 242 -13.83 -2.78 -7.58
C ALA A 242 -14.20 -4.27 -7.52
N GLY A 243 -13.66 -5.00 -6.53
CA GLY A 243 -13.97 -6.42 -6.34
C GLY A 243 -15.45 -6.67 -6.06
N SER A 244 -16.12 -5.76 -5.34
CA SER A 244 -17.53 -5.92 -4.97
C SER A 244 -18.51 -5.93 -6.15
N SER A 245 -18.09 -5.45 -7.33
CA SER A 245 -18.88 -5.56 -8.55
C SER A 245 -18.67 -6.88 -9.29
N GLY A 246 -17.83 -7.77 -8.76
CA GLY A 246 -17.42 -9.02 -9.39
C GLY A 246 -16.27 -8.89 -10.39
N ALA A 247 -15.48 -7.81 -10.31
CA ALA A 247 -14.32 -7.65 -11.19
C ALA A 247 -13.24 -8.70 -10.89
N ASN A 248 -12.52 -9.13 -11.92
CA ASN A 248 -11.46 -10.12 -11.79
C ASN A 248 -10.32 -9.59 -10.87
N PRO A 249 -9.60 -10.47 -10.15
CA PRO A 249 -8.60 -10.04 -9.15
C PRO A 249 -7.48 -9.19 -9.75
N TYR A 250 -7.00 -9.51 -10.95
CA TYR A 250 -5.94 -8.73 -11.61
C TYR A 250 -6.36 -7.28 -11.89
N ALA A 251 -7.59 -7.08 -12.36
CA ALA A 251 -8.15 -5.74 -12.57
C ALA A 251 -8.35 -5.00 -11.23
N CYS A 252 -8.75 -5.71 -10.17
CA CYS A 252 -8.87 -5.12 -8.84
C CYS A 252 -7.51 -4.65 -8.30
N ILE A 253 -6.46 -5.47 -8.43
CA ILE A 253 -5.10 -5.09 -8.04
C ILE A 253 -4.58 -3.93 -8.91
N ALA A 254 -4.84 -3.92 -10.21
CA ALA A 254 -4.51 -2.79 -11.08
C ALA A 254 -5.19 -1.48 -10.63
N ALA A 255 -6.44 -1.54 -10.18
CA ALA A 255 -7.13 -0.39 -9.59
C ALA A 255 -6.49 0.05 -8.25
N GLY A 256 -6.05 -0.90 -7.42
CA GLY A 256 -5.25 -0.65 -6.22
C GLY A 256 -3.93 0.07 -6.52
N ILE A 257 -3.20 -0.40 -7.53
CA ILE A 257 -1.95 0.21 -8.04
C ILE A 257 -2.21 1.65 -8.50
N ALA A 258 -3.26 1.88 -9.30
CA ALA A 258 -3.62 3.21 -9.77
C ALA A 258 -3.99 4.15 -8.61
N SER A 259 -4.72 3.64 -7.61
CA SER A 259 -5.05 4.40 -6.40
C SER A 259 -3.82 4.72 -5.55
N LEU A 260 -2.87 3.78 -5.44
CA LEU A 260 -1.62 3.98 -4.71
C LEU A 260 -0.70 4.99 -5.39
N TRP A 261 -0.70 5.05 -6.73
CA TRP A 261 0.12 6.01 -7.48
C TRP A 261 -0.27 7.47 -7.25
N GLY A 262 -1.50 7.74 -6.78
CA GLY A 262 -1.92 9.09 -6.43
C GLY A 262 -0.94 9.75 -5.43
N PRO A 263 -0.51 11.00 -5.64
CA PRO A 263 0.52 11.66 -4.83
C PRO A 263 0.12 11.83 -3.35
N ALA A 264 -1.19 11.89 -3.08
CA ALA A 264 -1.73 11.96 -1.72
C ALA A 264 -1.79 10.60 -1.00
N HIS A 265 -1.34 9.51 -1.64
CA HIS A 265 -1.31 8.17 -1.09
C HIS A 265 0.11 7.59 -1.13
N GLY A 266 0.47 6.77 -2.11
CA GLY A 266 1.77 6.08 -2.17
C GLY A 266 2.89 6.83 -2.89
N GLY A 267 2.61 7.99 -3.48
CA GLY A 267 3.65 8.87 -4.07
C GLY A 267 4.45 9.69 -3.06
N ALA A 268 4.17 9.54 -1.76
CA ALA A 268 4.80 10.32 -0.69
C ALA A 268 6.30 10.01 -0.51
N ASN A 269 6.73 8.77 -0.80
CA ASN A 269 8.13 8.36 -0.72
C ASN A 269 9.01 9.02 -1.79
N GLU A 270 8.54 9.06 -3.05
CA GLU A 270 9.19 9.81 -4.14
C GLU A 270 9.26 11.29 -3.80
N ALA A 271 8.15 11.88 -3.35
CA ALA A 271 8.09 13.29 -2.98
C ALA A 271 8.99 13.63 -1.77
N CYS A 272 9.18 12.71 -0.83
CA CYS A 272 10.12 12.85 0.28
C CYS A 272 11.56 12.99 -0.21
N LEU A 273 11.99 12.16 -1.17
CA LEU A 273 13.33 12.29 -1.73
C LEU A 273 13.48 13.54 -2.60
N THR A 274 12.50 13.87 -3.43
CA THR A 274 12.54 15.11 -4.21
C THR A 274 12.67 16.32 -3.28
N MET A 275 11.96 16.32 -2.14
CA MET A 275 12.10 17.34 -1.13
C MET A 275 13.51 17.38 -0.52
N LEU A 276 14.09 16.23 -0.16
CA LEU A 276 15.46 16.16 0.37
C LEU A 276 16.48 16.68 -0.64
N GLU A 277 16.31 16.35 -1.93
CA GLU A 277 17.13 16.85 -3.04
C GLU A 277 16.95 18.35 -3.26
N GLU A 278 15.73 18.88 -3.12
CA GLU A 278 15.43 20.31 -3.21
C GLU A 278 16.11 21.12 -2.11
N ILE A 279 16.14 20.57 -0.89
CA ILE A 279 16.89 21.14 0.25
C ILE A 279 18.39 21.10 -0.05
N GLY A 280 18.89 19.96 -0.52
CA GLY A 280 20.24 19.77 -1.05
C GLY A 280 21.34 19.66 0.01
N SER A 281 21.35 20.54 1.02
CA SER A 281 22.42 20.58 2.02
C SER A 281 21.94 21.02 3.41
N VAL A 282 22.71 20.66 4.44
CA VAL A 282 22.36 20.86 5.86
C VAL A 282 22.20 22.34 6.22
N ASP A 283 22.98 23.22 5.59
CA ASP A 283 22.93 24.68 5.80
C ASP A 283 21.64 25.33 5.28
N ARG A 284 20.89 24.66 4.39
CA ARG A 284 19.61 25.15 3.87
C ARG A 284 18.41 24.67 4.67
N ILE A 285 18.59 23.78 5.65
CA ILE A 285 17.48 23.19 6.39
C ILE A 285 16.64 24.24 7.11
N ASP A 286 17.26 25.22 7.77
CA ASP A 286 16.54 26.27 8.50
C ASP A 286 15.62 27.10 7.58
N GLU A 287 16.05 27.33 6.32
CA GLU A 287 15.24 27.98 5.28
C GLU A 287 13.96 27.17 5.00
N TYR A 288 14.10 25.87 4.79
CA TYR A 288 12.97 25.00 4.44
C TYR A 288 12.06 24.68 5.61
N VAL A 289 12.62 24.63 6.82
CA VAL A 289 11.84 24.54 8.05
C VAL A 289 10.98 25.79 8.23
N ALA A 290 11.51 26.98 7.94
CA ALA A 290 10.72 28.21 7.94
C ALA A 290 9.61 28.18 6.88
N LYS A 291 9.92 27.73 5.65
CA LYS A 291 8.91 27.54 4.58
C LYS A 291 7.78 26.59 5.00
N ALA A 292 8.11 25.45 5.60
CA ALA A 292 7.11 24.47 6.06
C ALA A 292 6.19 24.99 7.18
N LYS A 293 6.62 26.02 7.91
CA LYS A 293 5.83 26.70 8.95
C LYS A 293 4.95 27.82 8.41
N ASP A 294 5.29 28.37 7.24
CA ASP A 294 4.50 29.43 6.61
C ASP A 294 3.25 28.85 5.93
N LYS A 295 2.08 29.32 6.36
CA LYS A 295 0.80 28.91 5.78
C LYS A 295 0.61 29.38 4.33
N ASN A 296 1.34 30.42 3.91
CA ASN A 296 1.26 30.98 2.57
C ASN A 296 2.27 30.37 1.60
N ASP A 297 3.26 29.63 2.11
CA ASP A 297 4.22 28.92 1.28
C ASP A 297 3.62 27.56 0.85
N PRO A 298 3.78 27.14 -0.42
CA PRO A 298 3.31 25.84 -0.89
C PRO A 298 4.13 24.65 -0.38
N PHE A 299 5.35 24.87 0.12
CA PHE A 299 6.27 23.82 0.56
C PHE A 299 5.72 23.03 1.75
N ARG A 300 5.86 21.70 1.71
CA ARG A 300 5.43 20.79 2.78
C ARG A 300 6.52 19.76 3.03
N LEU A 301 6.68 19.38 4.30
CA LEU A 301 7.58 18.31 4.70
C LEU A 301 6.98 16.95 4.36
N MET A 302 7.37 16.40 3.22
CA MET A 302 6.98 15.09 2.73
C MET A 302 7.72 13.99 3.53
N GLY A 303 7.06 12.88 3.82
CA GLY A 303 7.58 11.84 4.73
C GLY A 303 7.42 12.17 6.23
N PHE A 304 6.73 13.27 6.57
CA PHE A 304 6.44 13.66 7.96
C PHE A 304 4.93 13.68 8.24
N GLY A 305 4.57 13.22 9.43
CA GLY A 305 3.19 13.06 9.86
C GLY A 305 2.52 11.83 9.24
N HIS A 306 1.33 11.52 9.77
CA HIS A 306 0.56 10.36 9.31
C HIS A 306 -0.95 10.60 9.51
N ARG A 307 -1.78 10.09 8.60
CA ARG A 307 -3.25 10.24 8.70
C ARG A 307 -3.79 9.54 9.95
N VAL A 308 -3.34 8.31 10.16
CA VAL A 308 -3.73 7.43 11.27
C VAL A 308 -2.89 7.67 12.53
N TYR A 309 -1.57 7.41 12.49
CA TYR A 309 -0.67 7.61 13.63
C TYR A 309 -0.54 9.06 14.08
N LYS A 310 -0.65 9.30 15.39
CA LYS A 310 -0.64 10.63 16.01
C LYS A 310 0.62 10.96 16.81
N ASN A 311 1.44 9.97 17.14
CA ASN A 311 2.59 10.16 18.04
C ASN A 311 3.89 9.59 17.45
N PHE A 312 3.84 8.42 16.81
CA PHE A 312 4.94 7.85 16.03
C PHE A 312 4.38 6.77 15.09
N ASP A 313 5.10 6.45 14.02
CA ASP A 313 4.81 5.31 13.15
C ASP A 313 5.63 4.09 13.63
N PRO A 314 5.00 2.99 14.08
CA PRO A 314 5.73 1.82 14.58
C PRO A 314 6.69 1.21 13.55
N ARG A 315 6.36 1.36 12.27
CA ARG A 315 7.18 0.85 11.17
C ARG A 315 8.47 1.64 10.99
N ALA A 316 8.44 2.94 11.30
CA ALA A 316 9.59 3.82 11.14
C ALA A 316 10.74 3.44 12.07
N THR A 317 10.45 2.90 13.26
CA THR A 317 11.47 2.41 14.21
C THR A 317 12.34 1.32 13.60
N VAL A 318 11.72 0.29 13.00
CA VAL A 318 12.44 -0.82 12.35
C VAL A 318 13.16 -0.34 11.09
N MET A 319 12.53 0.55 10.32
CA MET A 319 13.15 1.11 9.12
C MET A 319 14.38 1.94 9.43
N ARG A 320 14.37 2.72 10.52
CA ARG A 320 15.50 3.54 10.96
C ARG A 320 16.72 2.68 11.28
N GLN A 321 16.54 1.58 12.01
CA GLN A 321 17.62 0.64 12.28
C GLN A 321 18.16 0.03 10.98
N THR A 322 17.26 -0.43 10.11
CA THR A 322 17.61 -1.00 8.80
C THR A 322 18.39 0.01 7.94
N CYS A 323 18.05 1.30 8.03
CA CYS A 323 18.75 2.37 7.33
C CYS A 323 20.22 2.43 7.74
N HIS A 324 20.50 2.43 9.04
CA HIS A 324 21.87 2.42 9.54
C HIS A 324 22.65 1.17 9.13
N GLU A 325 22.01 -0.01 9.11
CA GLU A 325 22.62 -1.27 8.68
C GLU A 325 23.05 -1.20 7.20
N VAL A 326 22.17 -0.71 6.31
CA VAL A 326 22.43 -0.59 4.86
C VAL A 326 23.54 0.43 4.56
N LEU A 327 23.48 1.60 5.18
CA LEU A 327 24.46 2.66 4.94
C LEU A 327 25.87 2.24 5.36
N LYS A 328 25.96 1.51 6.48
CA LYS A 328 27.22 0.94 6.97
C LYS A 328 27.76 -0.13 6.02
N GLU A 329 26.90 -1.03 5.54
CA GLU A 329 27.28 -2.09 4.59
C GLU A 329 27.85 -1.50 3.28
N LEU A 330 27.18 -0.48 2.74
CA LEU A 330 27.57 0.11 1.46
C LEU A 330 28.71 1.12 1.58
N ASN A 331 29.13 1.46 2.80
CA ASN A 331 30.13 2.49 3.09
C ASN A 331 29.82 3.82 2.37
N ILE A 332 28.54 4.18 2.29
CA ILE A 332 28.07 5.38 1.61
C ILE A 332 28.11 6.56 2.58
N GLN A 333 28.77 7.64 2.16
CA GLN A 333 28.59 8.98 2.73
C GLN A 333 27.74 9.79 1.75
N ASP A 334 26.44 9.89 2.02
CA ASP A 334 25.51 10.66 1.20
C ASP A 334 25.16 11.98 1.93
N PRO A 335 25.49 13.16 1.39
CA PRO A 335 25.09 14.44 1.97
C PRO A 335 23.58 14.57 2.19
N LEU A 336 22.74 13.90 1.38
CA LEU A 336 21.29 13.90 1.56
C LEU A 336 20.85 13.11 2.79
N LEU A 337 21.65 12.14 3.22
CA LEU A 337 21.44 11.47 4.49
C LEU A 337 21.70 12.44 5.64
N ASP A 338 22.75 13.26 5.59
CA ASP A 338 23.00 14.25 6.63
C ASP A 338 21.85 15.27 6.71
N VAL A 339 21.28 15.64 5.55
CA VAL A 339 20.06 16.45 5.48
C VAL A 339 18.89 15.75 6.14
N ALA A 340 18.66 14.48 5.80
CA ALA A 340 17.60 13.66 6.36
C ALA A 340 17.73 13.53 7.89
N MET A 341 18.91 13.16 8.39
CA MET A 341 19.17 13.00 9.83
C MET A 341 18.96 14.32 10.58
N LYS A 342 19.36 15.46 10.00
CA LYS A 342 19.15 16.76 10.64
C LYS A 342 17.67 17.18 10.62
N LEU A 343 16.94 16.88 9.55
CA LEU A 343 15.49 17.10 9.50
C LEU A 343 14.73 16.21 10.49
N GLU A 344 15.13 14.94 10.63
CA GLU A 344 14.61 14.03 11.66
C GLU A 344 14.78 14.68 13.04
N GLN A 345 16.00 15.13 13.36
CA GLN A 345 16.29 15.78 14.64
C GLN A 345 15.39 17.00 14.86
N ILE A 346 15.27 17.89 13.87
CA ILE A 346 14.44 19.09 13.99
C ILE A 346 12.97 18.72 14.19
N ALA A 347 12.44 17.75 13.45
CA ALA A 347 11.04 17.35 13.59
C ALA A 347 10.72 16.79 14.99
N LEU A 348 11.71 16.21 15.67
CA LEU A 348 11.59 15.68 17.04
C LEU A 348 11.78 16.74 18.13
N GLU A 349 12.52 17.80 17.86
CA GLU A 349 12.91 18.81 18.87
C GLU A 349 12.14 20.14 18.74
N ASP A 350 11.67 20.47 17.54
CA ASP A 350 11.06 21.77 17.25
C ASP A 350 9.58 21.82 17.68
N PRO A 351 9.17 22.81 18.49
CA PRO A 351 7.82 22.90 19.05
C PRO A 351 6.69 22.86 18.01
N TYR A 352 6.91 23.43 16.82
CA TYR A 352 5.89 23.43 15.77
C TYR A 352 5.60 22.01 15.28
N PHE A 353 6.63 21.21 15.07
CA PHE A 353 6.49 19.85 14.55
C PHE A 353 5.91 18.91 15.60
N ILE A 354 6.31 19.08 16.85
CA ILE A 354 5.74 18.35 18.00
C ILE A 354 4.24 18.67 18.14
N GLU A 355 3.85 19.95 18.13
CA GLU A 355 2.44 20.36 18.25
C GLU A 355 1.59 19.83 17.08
N LYS A 356 2.15 19.89 15.86
CA LYS A 356 1.49 19.40 14.64
C LYS A 356 1.60 17.89 14.44
N LYS A 357 2.33 17.17 15.30
CA LYS A 357 2.55 15.72 15.24
C LYS A 357 3.17 15.28 13.91
N LEU A 358 4.14 16.05 13.43
CA LEU A 358 4.84 15.84 12.17
C LEU A 358 6.12 15.03 12.39
N TYR A 359 5.96 13.74 12.69
CA TYR A 359 7.07 12.81 12.91
C TYR A 359 7.48 12.11 11.60
N PRO A 360 8.75 11.74 11.41
CA PRO A 360 9.15 10.89 10.28
C PRO A 360 8.32 9.60 10.25
N ASN A 361 7.82 9.24 9.07
CA ASN A 361 7.06 8.01 8.86
C ASN A 361 7.89 6.95 8.11
N VAL A 362 7.29 5.80 7.82
CA VAL A 362 7.98 4.70 7.12
C VAL A 362 8.57 5.12 5.75
N ASP A 363 7.91 6.04 5.03
CA ASP A 363 8.29 6.46 3.68
C ASP A 363 9.59 7.25 3.67
N PHE A 364 9.87 7.98 4.75
CA PHE A 364 11.10 8.75 4.93
C PHE A 364 12.33 7.83 4.90
N TYR A 365 12.34 6.79 5.74
CA TYR A 365 13.47 5.87 5.85
C TYR A 365 13.54 4.89 4.68
N SER A 366 12.40 4.41 4.18
CA SER A 366 12.39 3.51 3.02
C SER A 366 12.97 4.20 1.79
N GLY A 367 12.67 5.48 1.57
CA GLY A 367 13.24 6.23 0.46
C GLY A 367 14.77 6.34 0.51
N ILE A 368 15.32 6.61 1.69
CA ILE A 368 16.77 6.69 1.90
C ILE A 368 17.45 5.35 1.62
N ILE A 369 16.88 4.24 2.11
CA ILE A 369 17.44 2.89 1.89
C ILE A 369 17.40 2.52 0.41
N LEU A 370 16.26 2.71 -0.25
CA LEU A 370 16.10 2.37 -1.67
C LEU A 370 17.10 3.17 -2.51
N LYS A 371 17.29 4.46 -2.22
CA LYS A 371 18.30 5.28 -2.88
C LYS A 371 19.72 4.78 -2.63
N ALA A 372 20.05 4.43 -1.38
CA ALA A 372 21.38 3.92 -1.03
C ALA A 372 21.69 2.62 -1.80
N ILE A 373 20.70 1.74 -1.98
CA ILE A 373 20.82 0.51 -2.79
C ILE A 373 21.01 0.80 -4.30
N GLY A 374 20.71 2.02 -4.75
CA GLY A 374 20.77 2.41 -6.17
C GLY A 374 19.44 2.23 -6.91
N ILE A 375 18.32 2.06 -6.19
CA ILE A 375 16.98 2.01 -6.78
C ILE A 375 16.57 3.45 -7.13
N PRO A 376 16.13 3.72 -8.38
CA PRO A 376 15.69 5.06 -8.76
C PRO A 376 14.37 5.43 -8.08
N THR A 377 14.18 6.72 -7.80
CA THR A 377 12.98 7.28 -7.14
C THR A 377 11.67 6.82 -7.77
N SER A 378 11.61 6.76 -9.10
CA SER A 378 10.44 6.32 -9.88
C SER A 378 10.01 4.87 -9.63
N MET A 379 10.86 4.06 -8.99
CA MET A 379 10.56 2.67 -8.61
C MET A 379 10.02 2.52 -7.17
N PHE A 380 9.99 3.60 -6.38
CA PHE A 380 9.67 3.49 -4.96
C PHE A 380 8.23 3.09 -4.74
N THR A 381 7.29 3.78 -5.40
CA THR A 381 5.87 3.41 -5.34
C THR A 381 5.60 2.07 -6.03
N VAL A 382 6.44 1.63 -6.98
CA VAL A 382 6.34 0.29 -7.60
C VAL A 382 6.66 -0.80 -6.58
N ILE A 383 7.74 -0.62 -5.82
CA ILE A 383 8.12 -1.55 -4.74
C ILE A 383 7.05 -1.54 -3.66
N PHE A 384 6.54 -0.36 -3.29
CA PHE A 384 5.41 -0.26 -2.37
C PHE A 384 4.20 -1.04 -2.89
N ALA A 385 3.78 -0.84 -4.14
CA ALA A 385 2.65 -1.56 -4.73
C ALA A 385 2.86 -3.08 -4.75
N MET A 386 4.08 -3.52 -5.08
CA MET A 386 4.46 -4.93 -5.05
C MET A 386 4.29 -5.52 -3.66
N SER A 387 4.83 -4.86 -2.63
CA SER A 387 4.70 -5.29 -1.24
C SER A 387 3.25 -5.27 -0.75
N ARG A 388 2.50 -4.22 -1.10
CA ARG A 388 1.10 -4.04 -0.70
C ARG A 388 0.14 -5.04 -1.35
N THR A 389 0.57 -5.72 -2.41
CA THR A 389 -0.29 -6.64 -3.18
C THR A 389 -0.85 -7.76 -2.31
N VAL A 390 -0.09 -8.27 -1.34
CA VAL A 390 -0.60 -9.31 -0.45
C VAL A 390 -1.71 -8.80 0.46
N GLY A 391 -1.58 -7.60 1.03
CA GLY A 391 -2.64 -6.96 1.81
C GLY A 391 -3.89 -6.72 0.97
N TRP A 392 -3.75 -6.21 -0.25
CA TRP A 392 -4.87 -6.01 -1.16
C TRP A 392 -5.62 -7.30 -1.48
N ILE A 393 -4.90 -8.38 -1.84
CA ILE A 393 -5.55 -9.63 -2.21
C ILE A 393 -6.13 -10.37 -1.00
N SER A 394 -5.51 -10.27 0.18
CA SER A 394 -6.11 -10.72 1.45
C SER A 394 -7.41 -9.98 1.75
N HIS A 395 -7.44 -8.66 1.61
CA HIS A 395 -8.64 -7.86 1.81
C HIS A 395 -9.73 -8.15 0.78
N TRP A 396 -9.36 -8.39 -0.47
CA TRP A 396 -10.28 -8.82 -1.53
C TRP A 396 -10.88 -10.20 -1.24
N ASN A 397 -10.05 -11.16 -0.84
CA ASN A 397 -10.49 -12.50 -0.49
C ASN A 397 -11.42 -12.47 0.73
N GLU A 398 -11.06 -11.75 1.80
CA GLU A 398 -11.91 -11.59 2.98
C GLU A 398 -13.28 -11.00 2.63
N MET A 399 -13.31 -9.97 1.79
CA MET A 399 -14.56 -9.33 1.37
C MET A 399 -15.48 -10.30 0.60
N LEU A 400 -14.92 -11.15 -0.28
CA LEU A 400 -15.70 -12.14 -1.04
C LEU A 400 -16.13 -13.35 -0.20
N SER A 401 -15.31 -13.74 0.79
CA SER A 401 -15.61 -14.85 1.70
C SER A 401 -16.64 -14.48 2.78
N GLN A 402 -16.96 -13.19 2.96
CA GLN A 402 -17.92 -12.74 3.96
C GLN A 402 -19.38 -13.13 3.59
N PRO A 403 -20.12 -13.79 4.50
CA PRO A 403 -21.53 -14.08 4.29
C PRO A 403 -22.35 -12.82 4.05
N GLY A 404 -23.15 -12.82 3.00
CA GLY A 404 -24.01 -11.68 2.68
C GLY A 404 -23.26 -10.46 2.13
N HIS A 405 -22.05 -10.65 1.60
CA HIS A 405 -21.35 -9.67 0.77
C HIS A 405 -22.30 -9.00 -0.24
N LYS A 406 -22.19 -7.68 -0.39
CA LYS A 406 -22.99 -6.87 -1.32
C LYS A 406 -22.07 -5.94 -2.12
N ILE A 407 -22.51 -5.62 -3.33
CA ILE A 407 -21.89 -4.60 -4.16
C ILE A 407 -21.83 -3.25 -3.44
N GLY A 408 -20.66 -2.62 -3.44
CA GLY A 408 -20.47 -1.26 -2.94
C GLY A 408 -21.13 -0.24 -3.88
N ARG A 409 -22.18 0.43 -3.39
CA ARG A 409 -22.95 1.41 -4.17
C ARG A 409 -23.40 2.60 -3.31
N PRO A 410 -22.50 3.56 -3.02
CA PRO A 410 -22.80 4.70 -2.16
C PRO A 410 -23.87 5.63 -2.75
N ARG A 411 -24.43 6.50 -1.90
CA ARG A 411 -25.40 7.53 -2.28
C ARG A 411 -24.73 8.89 -2.43
N GLN A 412 -25.50 9.87 -2.92
CA GLN A 412 -25.06 11.25 -3.09
C GLN A 412 -26.10 12.21 -2.54
N LEU A 413 -25.65 13.41 -2.14
CA LEU A 413 -26.49 14.56 -1.91
C LEU A 413 -26.61 15.34 -3.23
N TYR A 414 -27.74 15.22 -3.94
CA TYR A 414 -27.94 15.88 -5.22
C TYR A 414 -28.12 17.39 -5.05
N LYS A 415 -27.23 18.19 -5.65
CA LYS A 415 -27.27 19.66 -5.65
C LYS A 415 -27.36 20.26 -7.06
N GLY A 416 -27.74 19.44 -8.05
CA GLY A 416 -27.92 19.89 -9.43
C GLY A 416 -29.29 20.51 -9.68
N TYR A 417 -29.55 20.87 -10.94
CA TYR A 417 -30.87 21.30 -11.39
C TYR A 417 -31.91 20.18 -11.20
N THR A 418 -33.13 20.53 -10.81
CA THR A 418 -34.26 19.59 -10.87
C THR A 418 -34.66 19.31 -12.33
N SER A 419 -35.85 18.75 -12.54
CA SER A 419 -36.40 18.62 -13.90
C SER A 419 -36.41 19.98 -14.61
N ARG A 420 -35.90 20.01 -15.85
CA ARG A 420 -35.94 21.14 -16.77
C ARG A 420 -36.11 20.63 -18.18
N ASP A 421 -36.97 21.29 -18.95
CA ASP A 421 -37.25 20.86 -20.32
C ASP A 421 -36.02 21.04 -21.20
N TYR A 422 -35.74 20.02 -22.01
CA TYR A 422 -34.69 20.09 -23.00
C TYR A 422 -35.11 21.07 -24.11
N LYS A 423 -34.31 22.10 -24.32
CA LYS A 423 -34.44 22.99 -25.47
C LYS A 423 -33.47 22.54 -26.58
N THR A 424 -33.99 22.43 -27.80
CA THR A 424 -33.15 22.16 -28.98
C THR A 424 -32.11 23.27 -29.11
N GLN A 425 -31.02 23.04 -29.83
CA GLN A 425 -29.97 24.05 -29.97
C GLN A 425 -30.48 25.40 -30.50
N ASN A 426 -31.53 25.38 -31.33
CA ASN A 426 -32.16 26.59 -31.87
C ASN A 426 -33.01 27.36 -30.84
N ASP A 427 -33.38 26.72 -29.72
CA ASP A 427 -34.30 27.24 -28.72
C ASP A 427 -33.63 27.56 -27.36
N ARG A 428 -32.30 27.38 -27.25
CA ARG A 428 -31.54 27.55 -25.99
C ARG A 428 -31.36 28.99 -25.55
#